data_AF-A0A9Q0N1U2-F1
#
_entry.id   AF-A0A9Q0N1U2-F1
#
_cell.length_a   1.000
_cell.length_b   1.000
_cell.length_c   1.000
_cell.angle_alpha   90.00
_cell.angle_beta   90.00
_cell.angle_gamma   90.00
#
_symmetry.space_group_name_H-M   'P 1'
#
loop_
_entity.id
_entity.type
_entity.pdbx_description
1 polymer ?
#
loop_
_entity_poly.entity_id
_entity_poly.type
_entity_poly.pdbx_seq_one_letter_code
_entity_poly.pdbx_strand_id
1 'polypeptide(L)'
;MTTKEAEVLKVSVHSHVADKRKPEVRKALSKMREKAATSSSPSRRVIRNVIAGMSKTAAVQMKSYETLSRNVRRIRQKGNSLPSVPVTLADFILPEEYMVTLEGQQFLLHDNKDPFRRTMIFATKENISFLAHCDEWYMDGTFDICPPLFSQLYTIHGRRNNLHFPLVYVLASKKDYFTYEGLFNQLKVADKRLQPKKIMIDFEKAAHKAAEDVFEGVEVSGCFFHFCQCLYRKIQECGLQKTYIEDATFAMNMRCIAALAFVPVHD
;
A
#
# COMPACT_ATOMS: atom_id res chain seq x y z
N MET A 1 -53.19 -14.36 -60.55
CA MET A 1 -51.84 -14.25 -61.16
C MET A 1 -50.80 -14.34 -60.04
N THR A 2 -50.08 -15.46 -60.03
CA THR A 2 -48.76 -15.72 -59.43
C THR A 2 -48.48 -15.31 -57.98
N THR A 3 -48.72 -16.26 -57.08
CA THR A 3 -47.99 -16.44 -55.81
C THR A 3 -46.49 -16.62 -56.10
N LYS A 4 -45.63 -15.76 -55.54
CA LYS A 4 -44.18 -15.99 -55.49
C LYS A 4 -43.82 -16.66 -54.15
N GLU A 5 -43.00 -17.68 -54.29
CA GLU A 5 -42.56 -18.65 -53.29
C GLU A 5 -41.89 -18.01 -52.08
N ALA A 6 -42.20 -18.52 -50.88
CA ALA A 6 -41.46 -18.23 -49.67
C ALA A 6 -40.15 -19.04 -49.68
N GLU A 7 -39.02 -18.38 -49.95
CA GLU A 7 -37.70 -18.97 -49.69
C GLU A 7 -37.53 -19.18 -48.17
N VAL A 8 -37.48 -20.44 -47.76
CA VAL A 8 -37.08 -20.82 -46.41
C VAL A 8 -35.57 -20.56 -46.29
N LEU A 9 -35.19 -19.50 -45.58
CA LEU A 9 -33.81 -19.24 -45.17
C LEU A 9 -33.28 -20.45 -44.41
N LYS A 10 -32.25 -21.12 -44.98
CA LYS A 10 -31.53 -22.22 -44.34
C LYS A 10 -31.06 -21.80 -42.94
N VAL A 11 -31.66 -22.41 -41.91
CA VAL A 11 -31.15 -22.31 -40.54
C VAL A 11 -29.81 -23.03 -40.48
N SER A 12 -28.74 -22.28 -40.24
CA SER A 12 -27.41 -22.83 -39.97
C SER A 12 -27.46 -23.62 -38.67
N VAL A 13 -27.33 -24.95 -38.75
CA VAL A 13 -27.23 -25.83 -37.58
C VAL A 13 -25.81 -25.74 -37.04
N HIS A 14 -25.58 -24.89 -36.04
CA HIS A 14 -24.33 -24.89 -35.29
C HIS A 14 -24.27 -26.11 -34.35
N SER A 15 -23.64 -27.20 -34.80
CA SER A 15 -23.39 -28.42 -34.02
C SER A 15 -22.15 -28.30 -33.13
N HIS A 16 -22.19 -27.38 -32.16
CA HIS A 16 -21.20 -27.38 -31.08
C HIS A 16 -21.88 -27.62 -29.75
N VAL A 17 -21.32 -28.53 -28.96
CA VAL A 17 -21.74 -28.77 -27.57
C VAL A 17 -21.74 -27.42 -26.84
N ALA A 18 -22.87 -27.07 -26.22
CA ALA A 18 -23.02 -25.79 -25.54
C ALA A 18 -21.94 -25.65 -24.45
N ASP A 19 -21.05 -24.68 -24.64
CA ASP A 19 -19.99 -24.40 -23.67
C ASP A 19 -20.60 -23.79 -22.40
N LYS A 20 -20.85 -24.63 -21.40
CA LYS A 20 -21.41 -24.25 -20.09
C LYS A 20 -20.58 -23.20 -19.36
N ARG A 21 -19.31 -22.98 -19.76
CA ARG A 21 -18.42 -21.94 -19.18
C ARG A 21 -18.81 -20.54 -19.65
N LYS A 22 -19.28 -20.37 -20.90
CA LYS A 22 -19.63 -19.05 -21.46
C LYS A 22 -20.79 -18.36 -20.73
N PRO A 23 -21.92 -19.04 -20.40
CA PRO A 23 -22.98 -18.46 -19.58
C PRO A 23 -22.51 -18.07 -18.17
N GLU A 24 -21.64 -18.89 -17.56
CA GLU A 24 -21.12 -18.64 -16.22
C GLU A 24 -20.23 -17.38 -16.19
N VAL A 25 -19.31 -17.25 -17.15
CA VAL A 25 -18.49 -16.04 -17.34
C VAL A 25 -19.36 -14.81 -17.57
N ARG A 26 -20.43 -14.91 -18.39
CA ARG A 26 -21.37 -13.81 -18.61
C ARG A 26 -22.11 -13.41 -17.33
N LYS A 27 -22.59 -14.36 -16.54
CA LYS A 27 -23.20 -14.10 -15.22
C LYS A 27 -22.22 -13.42 -14.28
N ALA A 28 -20.99 -13.91 -14.21
CA ALA A 28 -19.94 -13.32 -13.39
C ALA A 28 -19.64 -11.87 -13.79
N LEU A 29 -19.49 -11.58 -15.09
CA LEU A 29 -19.30 -10.22 -15.59
C LEU A 29 -20.51 -9.32 -15.30
N SER A 30 -21.74 -9.83 -15.41
CA SER A 30 -22.95 -9.07 -15.06
C SER A 30 -22.98 -8.70 -13.58
N LYS A 31 -22.74 -9.68 -12.69
CA LYS A 31 -22.66 -9.47 -11.24
C LYS A 31 -21.54 -8.50 -10.86
N MET A 32 -20.41 -8.55 -11.59
CA MET A 32 -19.32 -7.59 -11.41
C MET A 32 -19.73 -6.17 -11.80
N ARG A 33 -20.48 -5.99 -12.90
CA ARG A 33 -20.99 -4.68 -13.33
C ARG A 33 -21.99 -4.11 -12.33
N GLU A 34 -22.92 -4.94 -11.87
CA GLU A 34 -23.90 -4.57 -10.84
C GLU A 34 -23.21 -4.12 -9.56
N LYS A 35 -22.31 -4.95 -9.01
CA LYS A 35 -21.52 -4.58 -7.82
C LYS A 35 -20.61 -3.37 -8.05
N ALA A 36 -20.09 -3.19 -9.26
CA ALA A 36 -19.29 -2.01 -9.58
C ALA A 36 -20.15 -0.73 -9.54
N ALA A 37 -21.41 -0.81 -9.96
CA ALA A 37 -22.33 0.33 -9.96
C ALA A 37 -22.87 0.64 -8.55
N THR A 38 -23.09 -0.37 -7.70
CA THR A 38 -23.76 -0.23 -6.41
C THR A 38 -22.85 -0.25 -5.19
N SER A 39 -21.56 -0.58 -5.34
CA SER A 39 -20.62 -0.67 -4.22
C SER A 39 -19.36 0.17 -4.44
N SER A 40 -18.89 0.81 -3.37
CA SER A 40 -17.59 1.48 -3.25
C SER A 40 -16.42 0.52 -2.96
N SER A 41 -16.67 -0.77 -2.73
CA SER A 41 -15.65 -1.78 -2.38
C SER A 41 -14.45 -1.75 -3.35
N PRO A 42 -13.19 -1.90 -2.92
CA PRO A 42 -12.04 -1.89 -3.84
C PRO A 42 -12.21 -2.86 -5.02
N SER A 43 -11.77 -2.49 -6.23
CA SER A 43 -11.93 -3.32 -7.45
C SER A 43 -11.45 -4.76 -7.22
N ARG A 44 -10.36 -4.92 -6.47
CA ARG A 44 -9.81 -6.23 -6.08
C ARG A 44 -10.81 -7.10 -5.34
N ARG A 45 -11.55 -6.51 -4.37
CA ARG A 45 -12.56 -7.21 -3.56
C ARG A 45 -13.77 -7.59 -4.41
N VAL A 46 -14.23 -6.69 -5.28
CA VAL A 46 -15.33 -6.97 -6.22
C VAL A 46 -14.97 -8.14 -7.13
N ILE A 47 -13.78 -8.11 -7.74
CA ILE A 47 -13.30 -9.16 -8.64
C ILE A 47 -13.13 -10.49 -7.90
N ARG A 48 -12.45 -10.49 -6.75
CA ARG A 48 -12.22 -11.69 -5.93
C ARG A 48 -13.54 -12.35 -5.53
N ASN A 49 -14.51 -11.58 -5.03
CA ASN A 49 -15.79 -12.12 -4.58
C ASN A 49 -16.62 -12.70 -5.73
N VAL A 50 -16.48 -12.18 -6.94
CA VAL A 50 -17.14 -12.74 -8.12
C VAL A 50 -16.45 -14.03 -8.58
N ILE A 51 -15.11 -14.03 -8.66
CA ILE A 51 -14.32 -15.20 -9.08
C ILE A 51 -14.45 -16.35 -8.07
N ALA A 52 -14.51 -16.06 -6.77
CA ALA A 52 -14.67 -17.06 -5.73
C ALA A 52 -15.98 -17.87 -5.84
N GLY A 53 -17.00 -17.31 -6.49
CA GLY A 53 -18.28 -17.99 -6.75
C GLY A 53 -18.34 -18.74 -8.09
N MET A 54 -17.24 -18.82 -8.83
CA MET A 54 -17.16 -19.50 -10.13
C MET A 54 -16.53 -20.88 -10.00
N SER A 55 -16.86 -21.76 -10.95
CA SER A 55 -16.12 -22.99 -11.20
C SER A 55 -14.69 -22.69 -11.66
N LYS A 56 -13.73 -23.55 -11.26
CA LYS A 56 -12.31 -23.39 -11.64
C LYS A 56 -12.12 -23.33 -13.15
N THR A 57 -12.90 -24.12 -13.89
CA THR A 57 -12.81 -24.21 -15.36
C THR A 57 -13.40 -22.98 -16.06
N ALA A 58 -14.40 -22.31 -15.49
CA ALA A 58 -14.91 -21.04 -16.00
C ALA A 58 -14.00 -19.86 -15.62
N ALA A 59 -13.37 -19.88 -14.44
CA ALA A 59 -12.47 -18.83 -13.99
C ALA A 59 -11.27 -18.63 -14.94
N VAL A 60 -10.76 -19.70 -15.56
CA VAL A 60 -9.66 -19.64 -16.55
C VAL A 60 -10.05 -18.84 -17.80
N GLN A 61 -11.34 -18.76 -18.14
CA GLN A 61 -11.83 -17.99 -19.29
C GLN A 61 -12.05 -16.51 -18.98
N MET A 62 -11.81 -16.06 -17.75
CA MET A 62 -11.94 -14.66 -17.38
C MET A 62 -10.85 -13.81 -18.02
N LYS A 63 -11.16 -12.53 -18.25
CA LYS A 63 -10.16 -11.54 -18.65
C LYS A 63 -9.12 -11.34 -17.54
N SER A 64 -7.96 -10.81 -17.90
CA SER A 64 -6.93 -10.47 -16.93
C SER A 64 -7.45 -9.55 -15.83
N TYR A 65 -6.83 -9.64 -14.66
CA TYR A 65 -7.20 -8.81 -13.50
C TYR A 65 -7.17 -7.31 -13.82
N GLU A 66 -6.16 -6.84 -14.56
CA GLU A 66 -5.99 -5.44 -14.95
C GLU A 66 -7.17 -4.96 -15.80
N THR A 67 -7.64 -5.82 -16.72
CA THR A 67 -8.78 -5.52 -17.59
C THR A 67 -10.08 -5.47 -16.80
N LEU A 68 -10.28 -6.41 -15.88
CA LEU A 68 -11.45 -6.42 -15.00
C LEU A 68 -11.45 -5.21 -14.06
N SER A 69 -10.29 -4.86 -13.48
CA SER A 69 -10.12 -3.72 -12.58
C SER A 69 -10.43 -2.40 -13.29
N ARG A 70 -9.92 -2.23 -14.52
CA ARG A 70 -10.25 -1.07 -15.38
C ARG A 70 -11.74 -0.96 -15.67
N ASN A 71 -12.43 -2.08 -15.94
CA ASN A 71 -13.88 -2.07 -16.19
C ASN A 71 -14.68 -1.65 -14.95
N VAL A 72 -14.34 -2.18 -13.77
CA VAL A 72 -14.97 -1.80 -12.50
C VAL A 72 -14.82 -0.30 -12.26
N ARG A 73 -13.59 0.23 -12.42
CA ARG A 73 -13.32 1.68 -12.26
C ARG A 73 -14.12 2.53 -13.24
N ARG A 74 -14.19 2.12 -14.51
CA ARG A 74 -14.92 2.87 -15.56
C ARG A 74 -16.43 2.94 -15.29
N ILE A 75 -17.01 1.87 -14.78
CA ILE A 75 -18.44 1.82 -14.43
C ILE A 75 -18.73 2.80 -13.29
N ARG A 76 -17.86 2.83 -12.27
CA ARG A 76 -17.97 3.76 -11.14
C ARG A 76 -17.86 5.22 -11.56
N GLN A 77 -16.90 5.52 -12.43
CA GLN A 77 -16.72 6.86 -12.98
C GLN A 77 -17.94 7.35 -13.78
N LYS A 78 -18.63 6.44 -14.49
CA LYS A 78 -19.86 6.78 -15.23
C LYS A 78 -21.09 6.94 -14.34
N GLY A 79 -21.11 6.31 -13.15
CA GLY A 79 -22.27 6.26 -12.27
C GLY A 79 -22.34 7.38 -11.22
N ASN A 80 -21.43 8.37 -11.23
CA ASN A 80 -21.32 9.44 -10.22
C ASN A 80 -21.24 8.96 -8.75
N SER A 81 -20.89 7.68 -8.51
CA SER A 81 -20.85 7.08 -7.17
C SER A 81 -19.49 7.16 -6.47
N LEU A 82 -18.51 7.82 -7.09
CA LEU A 82 -17.24 8.17 -6.43
C LEU A 82 -17.30 9.64 -6.02
N PRO A 83 -16.89 9.99 -4.79
CA PRO A 83 -16.64 11.38 -4.42
C PRO A 83 -15.75 12.04 -5.49
N SER A 84 -15.98 13.33 -5.75
CA SER A 84 -15.03 14.12 -6.53
C SER A 84 -13.62 13.90 -5.95
N VAL A 85 -12.62 13.75 -6.82
CA VAL A 85 -11.23 13.64 -6.36
C VAL A 85 -10.95 14.91 -5.54
N PRO A 86 -10.62 14.78 -4.25
CA PRO A 86 -10.43 15.95 -3.40
C PRO A 86 -9.25 16.76 -3.94
N VAL A 87 -9.45 18.07 -4.03
CA VAL A 87 -8.44 19.02 -4.54
C VAL A 87 -7.57 19.54 -3.39
N THR A 88 -8.13 19.57 -2.18
CA THR A 88 -7.44 20.01 -0.95
C THR A 88 -7.57 18.97 0.15
N LEU A 89 -6.67 19.03 1.15
CA LEU A 89 -6.76 18.18 2.34
C LEU A 89 -8.00 18.48 3.20
N ALA A 90 -8.52 19.71 3.14
CA ALA A 90 -9.75 20.11 3.82
C ALA A 90 -10.98 19.40 3.24
N ASP A 91 -11.00 19.21 1.91
CA ASP A 91 -12.09 18.53 1.20
C ASP A 91 -11.98 17.00 1.25
N PHE A 92 -10.86 16.47 1.73
CA PHE A 92 -10.66 15.02 1.82
C PHE A 92 -11.55 14.42 2.91
N ILE A 93 -12.58 13.69 2.50
CA ILE A 93 -13.42 12.90 3.40
C ILE A 93 -13.01 11.44 3.27
N LEU A 94 -12.60 10.81 4.38
CA LEU A 94 -12.34 9.38 4.41
C LEU A 94 -13.68 8.66 4.60
N PRO A 95 -14.11 7.78 3.67
CA PRO A 95 -15.30 6.97 3.85
C PRO A 95 -15.24 6.06 5.09
N GLU A 96 -16.37 5.88 5.78
CA GLU A 96 -16.47 5.08 7.01
C GLU A 96 -16.01 3.63 6.82
N GLU A 97 -16.24 3.04 5.64
CA GLU A 97 -15.82 1.67 5.35
C GLU A 97 -14.29 1.46 5.36
N TYR A 98 -13.51 2.55 5.30
CA TYR A 98 -12.05 2.51 5.40
C TYR A 98 -11.55 2.83 6.81
N MET A 99 -12.45 3.21 7.72
CA MET A 99 -12.11 3.42 9.13
C MET A 99 -12.12 2.12 9.94
N VAL A 100 -12.61 1.02 9.36
CA VAL A 100 -12.74 -0.28 10.02
C VAL A 100 -12.05 -1.40 9.23
N THR A 101 -11.67 -2.47 9.93
CA THR A 101 -11.14 -3.70 9.32
C THR A 101 -12.24 -4.46 8.57
N LEU A 102 -11.86 -5.52 7.85
CA LEU A 102 -12.82 -6.41 7.18
C LEU A 102 -13.76 -7.13 8.16
N GLU A 103 -13.38 -7.20 9.43
CA GLU A 103 -14.14 -7.80 10.53
C GLU A 103 -14.91 -6.74 11.33
N GLY A 104 -14.86 -5.46 10.92
CA GLY A 104 -15.59 -4.36 11.55
C GLY A 104 -14.90 -3.76 12.78
N GLN A 105 -13.65 -4.11 13.06
CA GLN A 105 -12.89 -3.50 14.15
C GLN A 105 -12.43 -2.09 13.77
N GLN A 106 -12.41 -1.16 14.72
CA GLN A 106 -11.86 0.18 14.49
C GLN A 106 -10.40 0.08 14.03
N PHE A 107 -10.09 0.74 12.91
CA PHE A 107 -8.77 0.72 12.29
C PHE A 107 -8.19 2.12 12.11
N LEU A 108 -9.00 3.15 11.82
CA LEU A 108 -8.54 4.53 11.90
C LEU A 108 -8.36 4.90 13.38
N LEU A 109 -7.10 4.98 13.82
CA LEU A 109 -6.75 5.32 15.19
C LEU A 109 -6.85 6.83 15.44
N HIS A 110 -6.36 7.62 14.48
CA HIS A 110 -6.33 9.07 14.59
C HIS A 110 -6.37 9.74 13.21
N ASP A 111 -7.02 10.89 13.11
CA ASP A 111 -6.99 11.79 11.97
C ASP A 111 -7.03 13.23 12.50
N ASN A 112 -5.92 13.95 12.40
CA ASN A 112 -5.80 15.28 12.99
C ASN A 112 -6.64 16.35 12.24
N LYS A 113 -7.21 16.02 11.07
CA LYS A 113 -8.01 16.92 10.22
C LYS A 113 -7.33 18.25 9.86
N ASP A 114 -6.00 18.35 9.98
CA ASP A 114 -5.27 19.58 9.68
C ASP A 114 -5.34 19.86 8.16
N PRO A 115 -5.79 21.05 7.73
CA PRO A 115 -5.97 21.37 6.30
C PRO A 115 -4.65 21.52 5.52
N PHE A 116 -3.50 21.53 6.21
CA PHE A 116 -2.17 21.71 5.61
C PHE A 116 -1.19 20.57 5.94
N ARG A 117 -1.28 20.00 7.14
CA ARG A 117 -0.43 18.92 7.69
C ARG A 117 -1.26 17.73 8.16
N ARG A 118 -2.19 17.27 7.32
CA ARG A 118 -3.04 16.14 7.68
C ARG A 118 -2.22 14.86 7.88
N THR A 119 -2.45 14.23 9.02
CA THR A 119 -1.85 12.94 9.39
C THR A 119 -2.95 12.00 9.86
N MET A 120 -3.09 10.88 9.16
CA MET A 120 -4.05 9.81 9.50
C MET A 120 -3.27 8.56 9.91
N ILE A 121 -3.56 8.05 11.10
CA ILE A 121 -2.91 6.90 11.70
C ILE A 121 -3.90 5.73 11.69
N PHE A 122 -3.48 4.60 11.16
CA PHE A 122 -4.26 3.38 11.06
C PHE A 122 -3.58 2.25 11.81
N ALA A 123 -4.27 1.72 12.82
CA ALA A 123 -3.87 0.57 13.61
C ALA A 123 -5.07 0.08 14.41
N THR A 124 -5.15 -1.24 14.65
CA THR A 124 -6.09 -1.78 15.63
C THR A 124 -5.53 -1.62 17.06
N LYS A 125 -6.37 -1.79 18.07
CA LYS A 125 -5.92 -1.80 19.48
C LYS A 125 -4.93 -2.94 19.73
N GLU A 126 -5.14 -4.08 19.09
CA GLU A 126 -4.26 -5.24 19.16
C GLU A 126 -2.89 -4.93 18.56
N ASN A 127 -2.84 -4.22 17.41
CA ASN A 127 -1.58 -3.80 16.80
C ASN A 127 -0.80 -2.85 17.71
N ILE A 128 -1.48 -1.86 18.30
CA ILE A 128 -0.86 -0.89 19.22
C ILE A 128 -0.34 -1.61 20.47
N SER A 129 -1.16 -2.48 21.06
CA SER A 129 -0.74 -3.29 22.21
C SER A 129 0.44 -4.19 21.85
N PHE A 130 0.44 -4.83 20.68
CA PHE A 130 1.57 -5.64 20.23
C PHE A 130 2.85 -4.80 20.08
N LEU A 131 2.75 -3.62 19.46
CA LEU A 131 3.87 -2.70 19.27
C LEU A 131 4.48 -2.24 20.61
N ALA A 132 3.66 -2.08 21.65
CA ALA A 132 4.11 -1.75 23.01
C ALA A 132 4.96 -2.85 23.67
N HIS A 133 4.92 -4.08 23.15
CA HIS A 133 5.78 -5.18 23.62
C HIS A 133 6.99 -5.41 22.72
N CYS A 134 7.23 -4.55 21.73
CA CYS A 134 8.40 -4.60 20.85
C CYS A 134 9.46 -3.61 21.32
N ASP A 135 10.65 -4.10 21.66
CA ASP A 135 11.81 -3.27 22.02
C ASP A 135 12.42 -2.56 20.80
N GLU A 136 12.29 -3.16 19.61
CA GLU A 136 12.89 -2.69 18.37
C GLU A 136 11.81 -2.36 17.35
N TRP A 137 11.83 -1.12 16.85
CA TRP A 137 10.93 -0.66 15.82
C TRP A 137 11.69 -0.34 14.54
N TYR A 138 11.03 -0.59 13.41
CA TYR A 138 11.53 -0.29 12.08
C TYR A 138 10.50 0.58 11.39
N MET A 139 10.91 1.70 10.82
CA MET A 139 9.98 2.59 10.15
C MET A 139 10.48 3.01 8.78
N ASP A 140 9.55 3.07 7.84
CA ASP A 140 9.87 3.39 6.46
C ASP A 140 8.72 4.13 5.77
N GLY A 141 9.10 5.07 4.90
CA GLY A 141 8.18 5.88 4.11
C GLY A 141 8.23 5.47 2.64
N THR A 142 7.09 5.06 2.08
CA THR A 142 6.95 4.80 0.65
C THR A 142 6.24 5.94 -0.06
N PHE A 143 6.81 6.42 -1.17
CA PHE A 143 6.33 7.59 -1.91
C PHE A 143 5.50 7.21 -3.15
N ASP A 144 5.93 6.21 -3.91
CA ASP A 144 5.36 5.89 -5.24
C ASP A 144 3.89 5.44 -5.22
N ILE A 145 3.41 5.02 -4.05
CA ILE A 145 2.04 4.49 -3.85
C ILE A 145 1.13 5.47 -3.10
N CYS A 146 1.62 6.67 -2.79
CA CYS A 146 0.88 7.61 -1.97
C CYS A 146 -0.30 8.23 -2.76
N PRO A 147 -1.52 8.28 -2.18
CA PRO A 147 -2.64 8.96 -2.80
C PRO A 147 -2.32 10.45 -3.04
N PRO A 148 -2.95 11.08 -4.06
CA PRO A 148 -2.89 12.53 -4.22
C PRO A 148 -3.21 13.25 -2.90
N LEU A 149 -2.58 14.41 -2.70
CA LEU A 149 -2.62 15.24 -1.47
C LEU A 149 -1.73 14.76 -0.31
N PHE A 150 -1.31 13.50 -0.31
CA PHE A 150 -0.39 12.97 0.69
C PHE A 150 1.03 12.85 0.11
N SER A 151 2.04 13.07 0.95
CA SER A 151 3.43 13.01 0.53
C SER A 151 4.05 11.64 0.74
N GLN A 152 3.52 10.84 1.68
CA GLN A 152 4.03 9.50 1.97
C GLN A 152 2.98 8.60 2.62
N LEU A 153 3.11 7.31 2.36
CA LEU A 153 2.63 6.25 3.25
C LEU A 153 3.79 5.83 4.15
N TYR A 154 3.71 6.13 5.44
CA TYR A 154 4.71 5.76 6.42
C TYR A 154 4.24 4.54 7.21
N THR A 155 5.13 3.60 7.50
CA THR A 155 4.81 2.36 8.22
C THR A 155 5.72 2.17 9.41
N ILE A 156 5.16 1.69 10.53
CA ILE A 156 5.92 1.34 11.73
C ILE A 156 5.73 -0.16 11.97
N HIS A 157 6.85 -0.85 12.08
CA HIS A 157 6.94 -2.28 12.27
C HIS A 157 7.56 -2.56 13.63
N GLY A 158 6.97 -3.51 14.35
CA GLY A 158 7.54 -4.04 15.58
C GLY A 158 8.30 -5.33 15.28
N ARG A 159 9.49 -5.49 15.84
CA ARG A 159 10.24 -6.76 15.77
C ARG A 159 9.97 -7.58 17.02
N ARG A 160 9.63 -8.86 16.84
CA ARG A 160 9.47 -9.84 17.92
C ARG A 160 9.86 -11.23 17.42
N ASN A 161 10.66 -11.95 18.20
CA ASN A 161 11.15 -13.29 17.84
C ASN A 161 11.82 -13.33 16.44
N ASN A 162 12.63 -12.32 16.11
CA ASN A 162 13.26 -12.13 14.80
C ASN A 162 12.31 -11.97 13.59
N LEU A 163 11.01 -11.77 13.83
CA LEU A 163 10.03 -11.46 12.80
C LEU A 163 9.63 -9.99 12.86
N HIS A 164 9.38 -9.41 11.69
CA HIS A 164 8.93 -8.02 11.54
C HIS A 164 7.45 -8.00 11.19
N PHE A 165 6.68 -7.24 11.95
CA PHE A 165 5.24 -7.11 11.77
C PHE A 165 4.90 -5.66 11.46
N PRO A 166 4.25 -5.34 10.33
CA PRO A 166 3.72 -4.00 10.10
C PRO A 166 2.49 -3.79 10.98
N LEU A 167 2.56 -2.84 11.90
CA LEU A 167 1.55 -2.67 12.96
C LEU A 167 0.81 -1.34 12.84
N VAL A 168 1.49 -0.30 12.36
CA VAL A 168 0.90 1.03 12.15
C VAL A 168 1.17 1.50 10.74
N TYR A 169 0.13 2.03 10.11
CA TYR A 169 0.19 2.68 8.80
C TYR A 169 -0.21 4.14 8.94
N VAL A 170 0.47 5.04 8.25
CA VAL A 170 0.28 6.48 8.38
C VAL A 170 0.23 7.11 7.01
N LEU A 171 -0.84 7.84 6.73
CA LEU A 171 -0.90 8.74 5.58
C LEU A 171 -0.58 10.15 6.06
N ALA A 172 0.55 10.68 5.60
CA ALA A 172 1.06 11.99 6.02
C ALA A 172 1.22 12.94 4.83
N SER A 173 0.66 14.15 4.94
CA SER A 173 0.74 15.15 3.87
C SER A 173 2.07 15.89 3.82
N LYS A 174 2.84 15.86 4.91
CA LYS A 174 4.17 16.47 5.03
C LYS A 174 5.17 15.48 5.62
N LYS A 175 6.45 15.79 5.45
CA LYS A 175 7.60 15.02 5.94
C LYS A 175 8.52 15.92 6.77
N ASP A 176 7.91 16.66 7.70
CA ASP A 176 8.60 17.61 8.56
C ASP A 176 8.54 17.13 10.01
N TYR A 177 9.37 17.73 10.86
CA TYR A 177 9.51 17.35 12.27
C TYR A 177 8.14 17.29 12.98
N PHE A 178 7.29 18.29 12.78
CA PHE A 178 5.99 18.39 13.42
C PHE A 178 5.02 17.28 13.01
N THR A 179 5.12 16.77 11.78
CA THR A 179 4.35 15.57 11.38
C THR A 179 4.76 14.37 12.23
N TYR A 180 6.06 14.10 12.36
CA TYR A 180 6.56 12.93 13.08
C TYR A 180 6.34 13.06 14.59
N GLU A 181 6.59 14.24 15.15
CA GLU A 181 6.31 14.54 16.55
C GLU A 181 4.82 14.34 16.87
N GLY A 182 3.93 14.87 16.01
CA GLY A 182 2.49 14.65 16.15
C GLY A 182 2.12 13.16 16.06
N LEU A 183 2.68 12.43 15.10
CA LEU A 183 2.48 10.98 14.95
C LEU A 183 2.89 10.23 16.22
N PHE A 184 4.12 10.42 16.71
CA PHE A 184 4.65 9.68 17.85
C PHE A 184 3.92 10.02 19.15
N ASN A 185 3.55 11.29 19.35
CA ASN A 185 2.71 11.69 20.49
C ASN A 185 1.32 11.04 20.44
N GLN A 186 0.68 10.97 19.28
CA GLN A 186 -0.61 10.30 19.15
C GLN A 186 -0.52 8.79 19.43
N LEU A 187 0.60 8.15 19.09
CA LEU A 187 0.86 6.77 19.50
C LEU A 187 0.95 6.66 21.04
N LYS A 188 1.71 7.53 21.71
CA LYS A 188 1.78 7.58 23.18
C LYS A 188 0.42 7.81 23.84
N VAL A 189 -0.45 8.60 23.23
CA VAL A 189 -1.84 8.79 23.69
C VAL A 189 -2.63 7.48 23.56
N ALA A 190 -2.46 6.74 22.47
CA ALA A 190 -3.12 5.46 22.25
C ALA A 190 -2.66 4.38 23.24
N ASP A 191 -1.36 4.34 23.56
CA ASP A 191 -0.82 3.48 24.62
C ASP A 191 0.48 4.05 25.21
N LYS A 192 0.43 4.47 26.48
CA LYS A 192 1.56 5.08 27.18
C LYS A 192 2.76 4.14 27.34
N ARG A 193 2.56 2.83 27.21
CA ARG A 193 3.61 1.80 27.31
C ARG A 193 4.52 1.77 26.09
N LEU A 194 4.12 2.39 24.97
CA LEU A 194 4.93 2.45 23.76
C LEU A 194 6.24 3.19 24.03
N GLN A 195 7.32 2.45 24.27
CA GLN A 195 8.66 2.98 24.53
C GLN A 195 9.68 2.03 23.89
N PRO A 196 9.98 2.19 22.59
CA PRO A 196 11.01 1.39 21.95
C PRO A 196 12.38 1.71 22.57
N LYS A 197 13.23 0.70 22.66
CA LYS A 197 14.64 0.86 23.02
C LYS A 197 15.48 1.27 21.81
N LYS A 198 15.12 0.74 20.64
CA LYS A 198 15.81 1.03 19.39
C LYS A 198 14.83 1.28 18.25
N ILE A 199 15.13 2.30 17.47
CA ILE A 199 14.41 2.65 16.25
C ILE A 199 15.39 2.61 15.08
N MET A 200 15.10 1.81 14.07
CA MET A 200 15.80 1.84 12.79
C MET A 200 14.95 2.53 11.73
N ILE A 201 15.45 3.61 11.17
CA ILE A 201 14.74 4.44 10.19
C ILE A 201 15.66 4.87 9.05
N ASP A 202 15.06 5.31 7.94
CA ASP A 202 15.83 5.98 6.89
C ASP A 202 16.38 7.32 7.38
N PHE A 203 17.37 7.89 6.67
CA PHE A 203 18.18 9.05 7.05
C PHE A 203 17.44 10.40 7.03
N GLU A 204 16.12 10.39 7.20
CA GLU A 204 15.32 11.59 7.27
C GLU A 204 15.48 12.26 8.64
N LYS A 205 16.24 13.36 8.69
CA LYS A 205 16.57 14.10 9.92
C LYS A 205 15.36 14.47 10.78
N ALA A 206 14.23 14.79 10.14
CA ALA A 206 12.99 15.16 10.82
C ALA A 206 12.44 14.00 11.68
N ALA A 207 12.40 12.80 11.12
CA ALA A 207 11.93 11.60 11.81
C ALA A 207 12.87 11.19 12.95
N HIS A 208 14.19 11.28 12.74
CA HIS A 208 15.20 11.04 13.77
C HIS A 208 14.97 11.95 14.98
N LYS A 209 14.95 13.26 14.74
CA LYS A 209 14.84 14.26 15.81
C LYS A 209 13.53 14.10 16.58
N ALA A 210 12.41 13.91 15.88
CA ALA A 210 11.12 13.69 16.53
C ALA A 210 11.07 12.39 17.35
N ALA A 211 11.74 11.33 16.91
CA ALA A 211 11.80 10.09 17.67
C ALA A 211 12.59 10.25 18.97
N GLU A 212 13.75 10.91 18.91
CA GLU A 212 14.58 11.22 20.09
C GLU A 212 13.85 12.12 21.09
N ASP A 213 13.08 13.10 20.61
CA ASP A 213 12.34 14.04 21.46
C ASP A 213 11.11 13.41 22.13
N VAL A 214 10.44 12.45 21.47
CA VAL A 214 9.22 11.82 22.00
C VAL A 214 9.50 10.54 22.82
N PHE A 215 10.54 9.78 22.46
CA PHE A 215 10.88 8.52 23.13
C PHE A 215 12.18 8.66 23.92
N GLU A 216 12.05 8.90 25.23
CA GLU A 216 13.21 9.08 26.11
C GLU A 216 14.18 7.88 26.09
N GLY A 217 15.47 8.16 25.86
CA GLY A 217 16.53 7.14 25.88
C GLY A 217 16.50 6.17 24.69
N VAL A 218 15.75 6.45 23.63
CA VAL A 218 15.73 5.62 22.42
C VAL A 218 17.05 5.71 21.66
N GLU A 219 17.56 4.58 21.19
CA GLU A 219 18.66 4.53 20.24
C GLU A 219 18.12 4.62 18.82
N VAL A 220 18.40 5.72 18.11
CA VAL A 220 18.02 5.88 16.70
C VAL A 220 19.19 5.51 15.80
N SER A 221 18.99 4.53 14.91
CA SER A 221 19.98 4.10 13.93
C SER A 221 19.48 4.32 12.50
N GLY A 222 20.38 4.71 11.60
CA GLY A 222 20.10 4.72 10.17
C GLY A 222 20.01 3.31 9.58
N CYS A 223 19.16 3.13 8.58
CA CYS A 223 19.01 1.85 7.89
C CYS A 223 20.22 1.55 6.98
N PHE A 224 20.92 0.44 7.25
CA PHE A 224 22.09 0.02 6.45
C PHE A 224 21.75 -0.23 4.97
N PHE A 225 20.55 -0.72 4.68
CA PHE A 225 20.09 -0.92 3.31
C PHE A 225 20.00 0.41 2.56
N HIS A 226 19.39 1.44 3.17
CA HIS A 226 19.32 2.77 2.59
C HIS A 226 20.71 3.42 2.47
N PHE A 227 21.61 3.17 3.41
CA PHE A 227 23.00 3.63 3.33
C PHE A 227 23.72 3.03 2.11
N CYS A 228 23.61 1.71 1.90
CA CYS A 228 24.16 1.04 0.72
C CYS A 228 23.59 1.63 -0.59
N GLN A 229 22.30 1.94 -0.61
CA GLN A 229 21.68 2.60 -1.77
C GLN A 229 22.24 4.01 -2.00
N CYS A 230 22.41 4.81 -0.94
CA CYS A 230 23.04 6.13 -1.03
C CYS A 230 24.46 6.02 -1.61
N LEU A 231 25.26 5.07 -1.13
CA LEU A 231 26.61 4.84 -1.63
C LEU A 231 26.59 4.47 -3.11
N TYR A 232 25.68 3.57 -3.53
CA TYR A 232 25.56 3.19 -4.93
C TYR A 232 25.13 4.35 -5.82
N ARG A 233 24.15 5.17 -5.39
CA ARG A 233 23.79 6.41 -6.11
C ARG A 233 24.98 7.33 -6.25
N LYS A 234 25.83 7.44 -5.22
CA LYS A 234 27.04 8.27 -5.29
C LYS A 234 28.05 7.75 -6.32
N ILE A 235 28.24 6.43 -6.38
CA ILE A 235 29.07 5.79 -7.41
C ILE A 235 28.56 6.14 -8.81
N GLN A 236 27.23 6.13 -9.02
CA GLN A 236 26.61 6.51 -10.29
C GLN A 236 26.82 7.99 -10.62
N GLU A 237 26.60 8.90 -9.67
CA GLU A 237 26.85 10.35 -9.84
C GLU A 237 28.29 10.66 -10.24
N CYS A 238 29.25 9.89 -9.71
CA CYS A 238 30.67 10.03 -10.04
C CYS A 238 31.04 9.40 -11.39
N GLY A 239 30.09 8.80 -12.12
CA GLY A 239 30.37 8.12 -13.40
C GLY A 239 31.10 6.77 -13.24
N LEU A 240 31.19 6.25 -12.01
CA LEU A 240 31.97 5.04 -11.68
C LEU A 240 31.13 3.76 -11.76
N GLN A 241 29.89 3.83 -12.27
CA GLN A 241 29.00 2.67 -12.35
C GLN A 241 29.61 1.54 -13.18
N LYS A 242 30.22 1.86 -14.33
CA LYS A 242 30.87 0.84 -15.19
C LYS A 242 32.03 0.16 -14.46
N THR A 243 32.89 0.95 -13.84
CA THR A 243 34.01 0.45 -13.02
C THR A 243 33.53 -0.43 -11.87
N TYR A 244 32.47 -0.02 -11.17
CA TYR A 244 31.88 -0.83 -10.10
C TYR A 244 31.34 -2.18 -10.57
N ILE A 245 30.85 -2.27 -11.80
CA ILE A 245 30.31 -3.52 -12.37
C ILE A 245 31.45 -4.42 -12.88
N GLU A 246 32.47 -3.84 -13.53
CA GLU A 246 33.50 -4.58 -14.26
C GLU A 246 34.77 -4.88 -13.43
N ASP A 247 35.08 -4.07 -12.42
CA ASP A 247 36.25 -4.24 -11.55
C ASP A 247 35.85 -4.76 -10.17
N ALA A 248 36.15 -6.04 -9.93
CA ALA A 248 35.86 -6.72 -8.67
C ALA A 248 36.60 -6.11 -7.46
N THR A 249 37.82 -5.59 -7.66
CA THR A 249 38.63 -4.95 -6.60
C THR A 249 38.00 -3.62 -6.21
N PHE A 250 37.65 -2.80 -7.19
CA PHE A 250 36.94 -1.55 -6.94
C PHE A 250 35.59 -1.80 -6.24
N ALA A 251 34.80 -2.77 -6.73
CA ALA A 251 33.54 -3.14 -6.11
C ALA A 251 33.72 -3.61 -4.66
N MET A 252 34.77 -4.39 -4.38
CA MET A 252 35.09 -4.81 -3.02
C MET A 252 35.44 -3.62 -2.13
N ASN A 253 36.29 -2.71 -2.59
CA ASN A 253 36.67 -1.51 -1.84
C ASN A 253 35.44 -0.65 -1.50
N MET A 254 34.50 -0.48 -2.43
CA MET A 254 33.24 0.23 -2.16
C MET A 254 32.36 -0.50 -1.14
N ARG A 255 32.31 -1.84 -1.17
CA ARG A 255 31.61 -2.62 -0.12
C ARG A 255 32.30 -2.51 1.24
N CYS A 256 33.63 -2.42 1.28
CA CYS A 256 34.37 -2.16 2.52
C CYS A 256 34.03 -0.79 3.11
N ILE A 257 33.84 0.24 2.28
CA ILE A 257 33.36 1.55 2.75
C ILE A 257 32.00 1.42 3.44
N ALA A 258 31.07 0.65 2.87
CA ALA A 258 29.80 0.39 3.53
C ALA A 258 29.99 -0.33 4.88
N ALA A 259 30.90 -1.32 4.93
CA ALA A 259 31.18 -2.09 6.13
C ALA A 259 31.77 -1.28 7.29
N LEU A 260 32.34 -0.09 7.03
CA LEU A 260 32.77 0.85 8.08
C LEU A 260 31.65 1.21 9.06
N ALA A 261 30.38 1.12 8.64
CA ALA A 261 29.23 1.32 9.51
C ALA A 261 29.16 0.33 10.69
N PHE A 262 29.89 -0.79 10.63
CA PHE A 262 29.96 -1.81 11.68
C PHE A 262 31.27 -1.80 12.46
N VAL A 263 32.21 -0.91 12.11
CA VAL A 263 33.46 -0.76 12.85
C VAL A 263 33.17 0.04 14.12
N PRO A 264 33.54 -0.46 15.32
CA PRO A 264 33.43 0.28 16.57
C PRO A 264 34.11 1.65 16.47
N VAL A 265 33.54 2.67 17.13
CA VAL A 265 34.09 4.04 17.12
C VAL A 265 35.47 4.12 17.79
N HIS A 266 35.83 3.11 18.59
CA HIS A 266 37.07 3.05 19.36
C HIS A 266 38.15 2.13 18.77
N ASP A 267 37.91 1.56 17.59
CA ASP A 267 38.91 0.77 16.84
C ASP A 267 39.79 1.66 15.94
#